data_AF-A0A1F3YDS8-F1
#
_entry.id   AF-A0A1F3YDS8-F1
#
_cell.length_a   1.000
_cell.length_b   1.000
_cell.length_c   1.000
_cell.angle_alpha   90.00
_cell.angle_beta   90.00
_cell.angle_gamma   90.00
#
_symmetry.space_group_name_H-M   'P 1'
#
loop_
_entity.id
_entity.type
_entity.pdbx_description
1 polymer ?
#
loop_
_entity_poly.entity_id
_entity_poly.type
_entity_poly.pdbx_seq_one_letter_code
_entity_poly.pdbx_strand_id
1 'polypeptide(L)'
;MLLPPYELNQKIRLIRVFAGLNQADMAQLLGMTQSWVSKVEAGMGDLTVAHLNIIRKKFEISADAIIDGTIPYSQISKTFNAPLKLPKKYTHGANCRVRLLYGFVSLFEERLGIDATLKFFRSKGIAPEVLADPDLRVSMAMVLDFMSFGMKTNLLTEEGAWEKIARCNIVSLLDSGSGFTQGSPKEAFARVGEISRRYTTDFNYQIISVTDRSADIYADHVRLQKWLGSNNSAFGSALGSYHKAVLEALGRLDFKGMVQVNTLPQAPEHCGFAYRATWN
;
A
#
# COMPACT_ATOMS: atom_id res chain seq x y z
N MET A 1 2.92 13.71 -7.76
CA MET A 1 3.03 12.58 -6.82
C MET A 1 1.77 11.74 -6.96
N LEU A 2 1.90 10.41 -7.01
CA LEU A 2 0.78 9.48 -7.12
C LEU A 2 0.23 9.04 -5.76
N LEU A 3 1.06 9.14 -4.72
CA LEU A 3 0.74 8.80 -3.35
C LEU A 3 0.27 10.03 -2.54
N PRO A 4 -0.45 9.84 -1.43
CA PRO A 4 -0.78 10.93 -0.50
C PRO A 4 0.49 11.50 0.20
N PRO A 5 0.42 12.72 0.77
CA PRO A 5 -0.75 13.60 0.84
C PRO A 5 -1.08 14.24 -0.52
N TYR A 6 -2.37 14.33 -0.82
CA TYR A 6 -2.87 14.94 -2.05
C TYR A 6 -3.14 16.44 -1.85
N GLU A 7 -2.91 17.24 -2.88
CA GLU A 7 -3.33 18.64 -2.90
C GLU A 7 -4.85 18.75 -2.99
N LEU A 8 -5.41 19.91 -2.60
CA LEU A 8 -6.87 20.12 -2.59
C LEU A 8 -7.53 19.81 -3.94
N ASN A 9 -6.95 20.26 -5.04
CA ASN A 9 -7.44 19.97 -6.39
C ASN A 9 -7.44 18.47 -6.72
N GLN A 10 -6.42 17.73 -6.27
CA GLN A 10 -6.33 16.29 -6.46
C GLN A 10 -7.38 15.56 -5.62
N LYS A 11 -7.62 16.00 -4.38
CA LYS A 11 -8.70 15.50 -3.52
C LYS A 11 -10.07 15.66 -4.18
N ILE A 12 -10.36 16.84 -4.74
CA ILE A 12 -11.63 17.07 -5.46
C ILE A 12 -11.78 16.16 -6.67
N ARG A 13 -10.70 16.01 -7.46
CA ARG A 13 -10.67 15.07 -8.60
C ARG A 13 -10.95 13.64 -8.15
N LEU A 14 -10.33 13.20 -7.05
CA LEU A 14 -10.51 11.85 -6.51
C LEU A 14 -11.95 11.64 -6.00
N ILE A 15 -12.51 12.58 -5.24
CA ILE A 15 -13.93 12.53 -4.83
C ILE A 15 -14.84 12.32 -6.04
N ARG A 16 -14.62 13.10 -7.11
CA ARG A 16 -15.39 12.99 -8.34
C ARG A 16 -15.24 11.62 -9.00
N VAL A 17 -14.01 11.13 -9.15
CA VAL A 17 -13.73 9.83 -9.78
C VAL A 17 -14.32 8.67 -8.99
N PHE A 18 -14.19 8.67 -7.66
CA PHE A 18 -14.78 7.64 -6.80
C PHE A 18 -16.30 7.72 -6.76
N ALA A 19 -16.90 8.88 -7.03
CA ALA A 19 -18.35 9.01 -7.22
C ALA A 19 -18.82 8.60 -8.63
N GLY A 20 -17.92 8.21 -9.54
CA GLY A 20 -18.25 7.83 -10.91
C GLY A 20 -18.67 8.99 -11.81
N LEU A 21 -18.42 10.23 -11.37
CA LEU A 21 -18.84 11.43 -12.08
C LEU A 21 -17.79 11.84 -13.12
N ASN A 22 -18.25 12.27 -14.29
CA ASN A 22 -17.39 12.96 -15.26
C ASN A 22 -17.25 14.46 -14.87
N GLN A 23 -16.38 15.19 -15.56
CA GLN A 23 -16.14 16.61 -15.24
C GLN A 23 -17.37 17.50 -15.49
N ALA A 24 -18.23 17.16 -16.45
CA ALA A 24 -19.48 17.88 -16.72
C ALA A 24 -20.51 17.67 -15.60
N ASP A 25 -20.63 16.45 -15.08
CA ASP A 25 -21.53 16.16 -13.95
C ASP A 25 -21.11 16.94 -12.69
N MET A 26 -19.81 16.99 -12.42
CA MET A 26 -19.27 17.78 -11.30
C MET A 26 -19.44 19.28 -11.53
N ALA A 27 -19.30 19.73 -12.77
CA ALA A 27 -19.52 21.13 -13.11
C ALA A 27 -20.98 21.53 -12.88
N GLN A 28 -21.94 20.68 -13.29
CA GLN A 28 -23.36 20.88 -13.03
C GLN A 28 -23.65 20.93 -11.52
N LEU A 29 -23.06 20.03 -10.73
CA LEU A 29 -23.18 20.04 -9.27
C LEU A 29 -22.72 21.38 -8.65
N LEU A 30 -21.65 21.96 -9.19
CA LEU A 30 -21.05 23.19 -8.68
C LEU A 30 -21.63 24.47 -9.31
N GLY A 31 -22.55 24.36 -10.28
CA GLY A 31 -23.04 25.51 -11.04
C GLY A 31 -21.97 26.18 -11.91
N MET A 32 -21.01 25.39 -12.39
CA MET A 32 -19.84 25.85 -13.15
C MET A 32 -19.79 25.19 -14.53
N THR A 33 -18.80 25.59 -15.35
CA THR A 33 -18.53 24.95 -16.64
C THR A 33 -17.57 23.76 -16.50
N GLN A 34 -17.63 22.81 -17.42
CA GLN A 34 -16.66 21.69 -17.46
C GLN A 34 -15.22 22.19 -17.54
N SER A 35 -14.95 23.23 -18.33
CA SER A 35 -13.63 23.85 -18.46
C SER A 35 -13.13 24.43 -17.13
N TRP A 36 -14.02 24.97 -16.31
CA TRP A 36 -13.68 25.45 -14.98
C TRP A 36 -13.27 24.30 -14.06
N VAL A 37 -14.03 23.19 -14.04
CA VAL A 37 -13.66 21.99 -13.25
C VAL A 37 -12.31 21.44 -13.71
N SER A 38 -12.07 21.37 -15.02
CA SER A 38 -10.79 20.93 -15.56
C SER A 38 -9.61 21.79 -15.07
N LYS A 39 -9.76 23.13 -15.04
CA LYS A 39 -8.75 24.03 -14.48
C LYS A 39 -8.54 23.83 -12.98
N VAL A 40 -9.62 23.69 -12.21
CA VAL A 40 -9.54 23.42 -10.78
C VAL A 40 -8.77 22.14 -10.51
N GLU A 41 -9.10 21.04 -11.18
CA GLU A 41 -8.42 19.75 -10.98
C GLU A 41 -6.94 19.78 -11.37
N ALA A 42 -6.58 20.62 -12.35
CA ALA A 42 -5.20 20.87 -12.74
C ALA A 42 -4.45 21.82 -11.79
N GLY A 43 -5.10 22.34 -10.74
CA GLY A 43 -4.51 23.29 -9.80
C GLY A 43 -4.42 24.73 -10.32
N MET A 44 -5.12 25.04 -11.41
CA MET A 44 -5.14 26.38 -12.04
C MET A 44 -6.42 27.16 -11.73
N GLY A 45 -7.28 26.66 -10.85
CA GLY A 45 -8.56 27.29 -10.52
C GLY A 45 -8.85 27.22 -9.03
N ASP A 46 -9.52 28.25 -8.52
CA ASP A 46 -9.80 28.40 -7.10
C ASP A 46 -11.17 27.82 -6.72
N LEU A 47 -11.20 27.10 -5.59
CA LEU A 47 -12.43 26.65 -4.94
C LEU A 47 -12.83 27.64 -3.86
N THR A 48 -14.04 28.16 -3.95
CA THR A 48 -14.63 28.98 -2.88
C THR A 48 -15.10 28.09 -1.73
N VAL A 49 -15.28 28.68 -0.55
CA VAL A 49 -15.90 28.01 0.61
C VAL A 49 -17.31 27.49 0.26
N ALA A 50 -18.04 28.19 -0.60
CA ALA A 50 -19.35 27.76 -1.06
C ALA A 50 -19.27 26.45 -1.87
N HIS A 51 -18.28 26.32 -2.78
CA HIS A 51 -18.06 25.07 -3.53
C HIS A 51 -17.69 23.91 -2.60
N LEU A 52 -16.80 24.14 -1.63
CA LEU A 52 -16.42 23.11 -0.66
C LEU A 52 -17.61 22.66 0.18
N ASN A 53 -18.50 23.58 0.56
CA ASN A 53 -19.73 23.23 1.28
C ASN A 53 -20.70 22.39 0.44
N ILE A 54 -20.83 22.66 -0.86
CA ILE A 54 -21.63 21.83 -1.78
C ILE A 54 -21.06 20.42 -1.85
N ILE A 55 -19.75 20.28 -2.05
CA ILE A 55 -19.05 18.99 -2.11
C ILE A 55 -19.25 18.21 -0.81
N ARG A 56 -19.00 18.82 0.34
CA ARG A 56 -19.19 18.19 1.65
C ARG A 56 -20.60 17.65 1.84
N LYS A 57 -21.62 18.45 1.52
CA LYS A 57 -23.02 18.04 1.66
C LYS A 57 -23.38 16.93 0.68
N LYS A 58 -22.92 17.01 -0.57
CA LYS A 58 -23.25 16.04 -1.61
C LYS A 58 -22.63 14.66 -1.36
N PHE A 59 -21.38 14.63 -0.90
CA PHE A 59 -20.61 13.40 -0.71
C PHE A 59 -20.54 12.96 0.76
N GLU A 60 -21.23 13.67 1.67
CA GLU A 60 -21.27 13.39 3.11
C GLU A 60 -19.87 13.35 3.76
N ILE A 61 -19.01 14.31 3.39
CA ILE A 61 -17.62 14.40 3.86
C ILE A 61 -17.49 15.48 4.95
N SER A 62 -16.75 15.20 6.02
CA SER A 62 -16.44 16.18 7.06
C SER A 62 -15.55 17.32 6.52
N ALA A 63 -15.51 18.46 7.22
CA ALA A 63 -14.65 19.57 6.81
C ALA A 63 -13.17 19.16 6.94
N ASP A 64 -12.87 18.52 8.06
CA ASP A 64 -11.54 18.07 8.43
C ASP A 64 -11.00 17.08 7.40
N ALA A 65 -11.82 16.13 6.93
CA ALA A 65 -11.41 15.14 5.94
C ALA A 65 -10.90 15.76 4.63
N ILE A 66 -11.47 16.88 4.19
CA ILE A 66 -10.99 17.59 2.99
C ILE A 66 -9.63 18.26 3.27
N ILE A 67 -9.45 18.80 4.47
CA ILE A 67 -8.24 19.53 4.86
C ILE A 67 -7.09 18.54 5.11
N ASP A 68 -7.28 17.56 5.98
CA ASP A 68 -6.28 16.57 6.38
C ASP A 68 -6.08 15.43 5.36
N GLY A 69 -7.04 15.26 4.43
CA GLY A 69 -6.99 14.24 3.38
C GLY A 69 -7.53 12.87 3.79
N THR A 70 -8.17 12.73 4.96
CA THR A 70 -8.82 11.50 5.45
C THR A 70 -10.16 11.21 4.77
N ILE A 71 -10.26 11.48 3.46
CA ILE A 71 -11.48 11.30 2.67
C ILE A 71 -11.83 9.81 2.57
N PRO A 72 -13.06 9.40 2.92
CA PRO A 72 -13.48 8.00 2.89
C PRO A 72 -13.86 7.56 1.46
N TYR A 73 -12.89 7.50 0.55
CA TYR A 73 -13.11 7.20 -0.87
C TYR A 73 -13.88 5.90 -1.12
N SER A 74 -13.62 4.86 -0.32
CA SER A 74 -14.33 3.58 -0.39
C SER A 74 -15.83 3.71 -0.06
N GLN A 75 -16.20 4.59 0.86
CA GLN A 75 -17.59 4.89 1.19
C GLN A 75 -18.26 5.66 0.05
N ILE A 76 -17.58 6.67 -0.50
CA ILE A 76 -18.09 7.44 -1.65
C ILE A 76 -18.41 6.50 -2.82
N SER A 77 -17.48 5.61 -3.16
CA SER A 77 -17.69 4.63 -4.24
C SER A 77 -18.87 3.69 -4.01
N LYS A 78 -19.12 3.28 -2.76
CA LYS A 78 -20.29 2.47 -2.40
C LYS A 78 -21.58 3.28 -2.50
N THR A 79 -21.62 4.48 -1.94
CA THR A 79 -22.82 5.35 -1.94
C THR A 79 -23.27 5.68 -3.36
N PHE A 80 -22.33 5.91 -4.27
CA PHE A 80 -22.61 6.25 -5.67
C PHE A 80 -22.63 5.04 -6.60
N ASN A 81 -22.49 3.81 -6.08
CA ASN A 81 -22.40 2.57 -6.87
C ASN A 81 -21.40 2.66 -8.03
N ALA A 82 -20.24 3.26 -7.76
CA ALA A 82 -19.20 3.58 -8.74
C ALA A 82 -17.87 2.92 -8.36
N PRO A 83 -17.78 1.57 -8.39
CA PRO A 83 -16.54 0.88 -8.06
C PRO A 83 -15.43 1.28 -9.03
N LEU A 84 -14.24 1.54 -8.49
CA LEU A 84 -13.05 1.75 -9.32
C LEU A 84 -12.82 0.52 -10.20
N LYS A 85 -12.65 0.76 -11.50
CA LYS A 85 -12.44 -0.30 -12.48
C LYS A 85 -11.01 -0.84 -12.35
N LEU A 86 -10.91 -2.07 -11.86
CA LEU A 86 -9.69 -2.87 -11.89
C LEU A 86 -9.87 -4.07 -12.82
N PRO A 87 -8.82 -4.46 -13.58
CA PRO A 87 -8.80 -5.73 -14.30
C PRO A 87 -9.17 -6.90 -13.39
N LYS A 88 -9.98 -7.85 -13.89
CA LYS A 88 -10.49 -9.00 -13.11
C LYS A 88 -9.40 -9.80 -12.41
N LYS A 89 -8.21 -9.90 -13.02
CA LYS A 89 -7.07 -10.61 -12.41
C LYS A 89 -6.57 -9.98 -11.09
N TYR A 90 -6.83 -8.68 -10.87
CA TYR A 90 -6.47 -7.98 -9.64
C TYR A 90 -7.59 -7.98 -8.60
N THR A 91 -8.80 -8.37 -8.95
CA THR A 91 -9.94 -8.47 -8.01
C THR A 91 -10.27 -9.91 -7.64
N HIS A 92 -9.90 -10.88 -8.49
CA HIS A 92 -10.03 -12.30 -8.17
C HIS A 92 -9.09 -12.70 -7.04
N GLY A 93 -9.65 -13.26 -5.96
CA GLY A 93 -8.86 -13.64 -4.78
C GLY A 93 -8.23 -12.43 -4.08
N ALA A 94 -8.92 -11.29 -4.00
CA ALA A 94 -8.39 -10.06 -3.41
C ALA A 94 -8.07 -10.18 -1.91
N ASN A 95 -6.83 -10.59 -1.63
CA ASN A 95 -6.25 -10.96 -0.34
C ASN A 95 -5.21 -9.97 0.17
N CYS A 96 -4.86 -8.99 -0.65
CA CYS A 96 -3.92 -7.92 -0.37
C CYS A 96 -4.65 -6.57 -0.31
N ARG A 97 -3.98 -5.55 0.21
CA ARG A 97 -4.44 -4.16 0.20
C ARG A 97 -3.53 -3.29 -0.66
N VAL A 98 -4.10 -2.26 -1.31
CA VAL A 98 -3.34 -1.37 -2.19
C VAL A 98 -2.17 -0.69 -1.49
N ARG A 99 -2.26 -0.40 -0.19
CA ARG A 99 -1.15 0.21 0.57
C ARG A 99 0.18 -0.56 0.49
N LEU A 100 0.17 -1.87 0.24
CA LEU A 100 1.40 -2.66 0.03
C LEU A 100 2.19 -2.22 -1.20
N LEU A 101 1.53 -1.54 -2.13
CA LEU A 101 2.12 -1.04 -3.36
C LEU A 101 2.79 0.32 -3.16
N TYR A 102 2.57 1.01 -2.04
CA TYR A 102 3.08 2.37 -1.81
C TYR A 102 4.60 2.40 -1.86
N GLY A 103 5.28 1.44 -1.22
CA GLY A 103 6.73 1.33 -1.31
C GLY A 103 7.25 1.16 -2.74
N PHE A 104 6.57 0.35 -3.55
CA PHE A 104 6.94 0.18 -4.96
C PHE A 104 6.69 1.44 -5.77
N VAL A 105 5.53 2.08 -5.62
CA VAL A 105 5.20 3.33 -6.32
C VAL A 105 6.18 4.43 -5.95
N SER A 106 6.50 4.59 -4.67
CA SER A 106 7.48 5.58 -4.19
C SER A 106 8.87 5.32 -4.80
N LEU A 107 9.32 4.06 -4.83
CA LEU A 107 10.59 3.70 -5.47
C LEU A 107 10.56 4.01 -6.98
N PHE A 108 9.48 3.67 -7.69
CA PHE A 108 9.36 3.88 -9.13
C PHE A 108 9.27 5.37 -9.49
N GLU A 109 8.53 6.17 -8.73
CA GLU A 109 8.44 7.61 -8.93
C GLU A 109 9.81 8.28 -8.75
N GLU A 110 10.56 7.91 -7.70
CA GLU A 110 11.88 8.48 -7.45
C GLU A 110 12.90 8.09 -8.51
N ARG A 111 12.90 6.83 -8.94
CA ARG A 111 13.95 6.30 -9.83
C ARG A 111 13.65 6.49 -11.32
N LEU A 112 12.39 6.38 -11.72
CA LEU A 112 11.98 6.44 -13.12
C LEU A 112 11.19 7.72 -13.47
N GLY A 113 10.74 8.46 -12.45
CA GLY A 113 9.83 9.58 -12.62
C GLY A 113 8.35 9.17 -12.70
N ILE A 114 7.49 10.17 -12.50
CA ILE A 114 6.03 9.98 -12.49
C ILE A 114 5.49 9.46 -13.81
N ASP A 115 6.03 9.92 -14.94
CA ASP A 115 5.53 9.54 -16.27
C ASP A 115 5.78 8.08 -16.60
N ALA A 116 6.96 7.56 -16.24
CA ALA A 116 7.30 6.15 -16.41
C ALA A 116 6.43 5.27 -15.51
N THR A 117 6.19 5.72 -14.27
CA THR A 117 5.29 5.02 -13.34
C THR A 117 3.86 4.99 -13.87
N LEU A 118 3.34 6.12 -14.38
CA LEU A 118 2.03 6.18 -15.03
C LEU A 118 1.95 5.31 -16.29
N LYS A 119 3.03 5.23 -17.09
CA LYS A 119 3.10 4.29 -18.23
C LYS A 119 2.97 2.84 -17.76
N PHE A 120 3.59 2.47 -16.64
CA PHE A 120 3.43 1.14 -16.06
C PHE A 120 1.97 0.86 -15.65
N PHE A 121 1.33 1.77 -14.90
CA PHE A 121 -0.09 1.65 -14.54
C PHE A 121 -0.99 1.44 -15.78
N ARG A 122 -0.81 2.27 -16.82
CA ARG A 122 -1.52 2.14 -18.10
C ARG A 122 -1.28 0.80 -18.77
N SER A 123 -0.03 0.32 -18.81
CA SER A 123 0.32 -0.97 -19.41
C SER A 123 -0.36 -2.16 -18.72
N LYS A 124 -0.77 -1.98 -17.47
CA LYS A 124 -1.48 -2.97 -16.65
C LYS A 124 -2.99 -2.75 -16.60
N GLY A 125 -3.51 -1.71 -17.25
CA GLY A 125 -4.92 -1.34 -17.20
C GLY A 125 -5.37 -0.88 -15.82
N ILE A 126 -4.46 -0.33 -15.01
CA ILE A 126 -4.73 0.13 -13.64
C ILE A 126 -4.88 1.66 -13.66
N ALA A 127 -5.98 2.17 -13.11
CA ALA A 127 -6.14 3.59 -12.85
C ALA A 127 -5.32 3.99 -11.61
N PRO A 128 -4.44 5.02 -11.65
CA PRO A 128 -3.62 5.40 -10.50
C PRO A 128 -4.44 5.84 -9.28
N GLU A 129 -5.70 6.26 -9.47
CA GLU A 129 -6.64 6.64 -8.41
C GLU A 129 -6.92 5.53 -7.40
N VAL A 130 -6.64 4.26 -7.77
CA VAL A 130 -6.73 3.14 -6.82
C VAL A 130 -5.82 3.34 -5.61
N LEU A 131 -4.73 4.10 -5.75
CA LEU A 131 -3.80 4.42 -4.67
C LEU A 131 -4.42 5.33 -3.60
N ALA A 132 -5.50 6.05 -3.92
CA ALA A 132 -6.15 6.94 -2.95
C ALA A 132 -6.94 6.18 -1.88
N ASP A 133 -7.33 4.92 -2.15
CA ASP A 133 -7.94 4.03 -1.16
C ASP A 133 -6.91 3.00 -0.68
N PRO A 134 -6.17 3.27 0.42
CA PRO A 134 -5.15 2.36 0.92
C PRO A 134 -5.72 1.01 1.37
N ASP A 135 -7.04 0.94 1.62
CA ASP A 135 -7.75 -0.25 2.03
C ASP A 135 -8.47 -0.97 0.89
N LEU A 136 -8.34 -0.50 -0.36
CA LEU A 136 -8.87 -1.22 -1.51
C LEU A 136 -8.23 -2.63 -1.57
N ARG A 137 -9.09 -3.66 -1.64
CA ARG A 137 -8.63 -5.05 -1.72
C ARG A 137 -8.18 -5.37 -3.15
N VAL A 138 -6.99 -5.93 -3.27
CA VAL A 138 -6.39 -6.38 -4.54
C VAL A 138 -5.81 -7.78 -4.38
N SER A 139 -5.60 -8.47 -5.49
CA SER A 139 -4.97 -9.79 -5.49
C SER A 139 -3.45 -9.67 -5.46
N MET A 140 -2.78 -10.74 -5.02
CA MET A 140 -1.32 -10.86 -5.09
C MET A 140 -0.76 -10.71 -6.52
N ALA A 141 -1.56 -11.01 -7.55
CA ALA A 141 -1.12 -10.82 -8.94
C ALA A 141 -0.74 -9.36 -9.23
N MET A 142 -1.37 -8.39 -8.55
CA MET A 142 -1.00 -6.97 -8.68
C MET A 142 0.39 -6.72 -8.09
N VAL A 143 0.66 -7.20 -6.87
CA VAL A 143 1.97 -7.06 -6.21
C VAL A 143 3.07 -7.69 -7.06
N LEU A 144 2.81 -8.87 -7.61
CA LEU A 144 3.77 -9.57 -8.48
C LEU A 144 4.02 -8.84 -9.80
N ASP A 145 3.02 -8.16 -10.36
CA ASP A 145 3.22 -7.31 -11.54
C ASP A 145 4.14 -6.12 -11.23
N PHE A 146 4.04 -5.52 -10.04
CA PHE A 146 4.96 -4.48 -9.58
C PHE A 146 6.38 -5.05 -9.35
N MET A 147 6.49 -6.21 -8.69
CA MET A 147 7.79 -6.87 -8.51
C MET A 147 8.44 -7.21 -9.86
N SER A 148 7.69 -7.80 -10.78
CA SER A 148 8.15 -8.13 -12.13
C SER A 148 8.68 -6.90 -12.85
N PHE A 149 7.97 -5.78 -12.76
CA PHE A 149 8.40 -4.53 -13.37
C PHE A 149 9.69 -4.02 -12.74
N GLY A 150 9.75 -3.95 -11.41
CA GLY A 150 10.94 -3.50 -10.68
C GLY A 150 12.17 -4.38 -10.92
N MET A 151 12.00 -5.70 -11.11
CA MET A 151 13.08 -6.60 -11.51
C MET A 151 13.52 -6.36 -12.95
N LYS A 152 12.56 -6.22 -13.88
CA LYS A 152 12.85 -5.96 -15.31
C LYS A 152 13.59 -4.63 -15.52
N THR A 153 13.34 -3.64 -14.67
CA THR A 153 14.01 -2.34 -14.70
C THR A 153 15.22 -2.25 -13.77
N ASN A 154 15.66 -3.38 -13.18
CA ASN A 154 16.78 -3.46 -12.22
C ASN A 154 16.65 -2.57 -10.96
N LEU A 155 15.45 -2.08 -10.64
CA LEU A 155 15.22 -1.26 -9.46
C LEU A 155 15.25 -2.07 -8.17
N LEU A 156 14.75 -3.32 -8.22
CA LEU A 156 14.71 -4.20 -7.04
C LEU A 156 16.03 -4.92 -6.78
N THR A 157 17.00 -4.78 -7.68
CA THR A 157 18.37 -5.26 -7.51
C THR A 157 19.28 -4.17 -6.94
N GLU A 158 18.82 -2.92 -6.85
CA GLU A 158 19.57 -1.84 -6.22
C GLU A 158 19.70 -2.08 -4.70
N GLU A 159 20.86 -1.71 -4.17
CA GLU A 159 21.09 -1.73 -2.73
C GLU A 159 20.06 -0.83 -2.01
N GLY A 160 19.46 -1.35 -0.94
CA GLY A 160 18.47 -0.61 -0.14
C GLY A 160 17.06 -0.51 -0.75
N ALA A 161 16.81 -1.03 -1.96
CA ALA A 161 15.48 -0.97 -2.59
C ALA A 161 14.38 -1.60 -1.72
N TRP A 162 14.65 -2.80 -1.19
CA TRP A 162 13.71 -3.51 -0.32
C TRP A 162 13.51 -2.81 1.02
N GLU A 163 14.57 -2.26 1.61
CA GLU A 163 14.48 -1.47 2.84
C GLU A 163 13.55 -0.27 2.64
N LYS A 164 13.70 0.45 1.53
CA LYS A 164 12.86 1.59 1.21
C LYS A 164 11.39 1.19 1.03
N ILE A 165 11.13 0.13 0.26
CA ILE A 165 9.77 -0.40 0.07
C ILE A 165 9.15 -0.78 1.42
N ALA A 166 9.91 -1.50 2.25
CA ALA A 166 9.48 -1.93 3.57
C ALA A 166 9.14 -0.75 4.48
N ARG A 167 10.00 0.27 4.56
CA ARG A 167 9.77 1.48 5.37
C ARG A 167 8.47 2.19 4.97
N CYS A 168 8.25 2.43 3.68
CA CYS A 168 7.03 3.08 3.20
C CYS A 168 5.78 2.26 3.56
N ASN A 169 5.85 0.94 3.39
CA ASN A 169 4.73 0.06 3.70
C ASN A 169 4.46 0.06 5.22
N ILE A 170 5.50 -0.02 6.05
CA ILE A 170 5.37 -0.04 7.52
C ILE A 170 4.81 1.26 8.07
N VAL A 171 5.28 2.42 7.64
CA VAL A 171 4.72 3.71 8.10
C VAL A 171 3.21 3.76 7.86
N SER A 172 2.77 3.28 6.68
CA SER A 172 1.33 3.17 6.39
C SER A 172 0.57 2.19 7.29
N LEU A 173 1.25 1.23 7.93
CA LEU A 173 0.67 0.32 8.93
C LEU A 173 0.56 0.99 10.31
N LEU A 174 1.55 1.80 10.69
CA LEU A 174 1.64 2.42 12.02
C LEU A 174 0.65 3.57 12.20
N ASP A 175 0.40 4.36 11.15
CA ASP A 175 -0.53 5.50 11.17
C ASP A 175 -1.99 5.10 11.47
N SER A 176 -2.29 3.80 11.52
CA SER A 176 -3.61 3.27 11.91
C SER A 176 -3.87 3.22 13.43
N GLY A 177 -3.02 3.88 14.25
CA GLY A 177 -3.26 4.03 15.70
C GLY A 177 -3.02 2.76 16.51
N SER A 178 -2.20 1.83 16.01
CA SER A 178 -2.11 0.44 16.49
C SER A 178 -1.21 0.20 17.71
N GLY A 179 -0.78 1.26 18.42
CA GLY A 179 -0.09 1.13 19.71
C GLY A 179 1.18 0.26 19.69
N PHE A 180 1.87 0.20 18.55
CA PHE A 180 3.01 -0.69 18.29
C PHE A 180 4.13 -0.58 19.33
N THR A 181 4.29 0.58 19.95
CA THR A 181 5.37 0.87 20.91
C THR A 181 5.10 0.41 22.34
N GLN A 182 3.92 -0.17 22.62
CA GLN A 182 3.55 -0.63 23.96
C GLN A 182 3.64 -2.15 24.07
N GLY A 183 4.65 -2.66 24.78
CA GLY A 183 4.77 -4.07 25.14
C GLY A 183 6.20 -4.60 25.06
N SER A 184 6.36 -5.88 25.40
CA SER A 184 7.60 -6.64 25.18
C SER A 184 7.85 -6.85 23.67
N PRO A 185 9.09 -7.08 23.22
CA PRO A 185 9.39 -7.44 21.83
C PRO A 185 8.55 -8.63 21.32
N LYS A 186 8.24 -9.60 22.19
CA LYS A 186 7.31 -10.70 21.90
C LYS A 186 5.94 -10.20 21.45
N GLU A 187 5.34 -9.29 22.22
CA GLU A 187 4.00 -8.75 21.97
C GLU A 187 4.01 -7.88 20.71
N ALA A 188 5.08 -7.13 20.49
CA ALA A 188 5.29 -6.37 19.28
C ALA A 188 5.31 -7.25 18.03
N PHE A 189 6.13 -8.31 18.01
CA PHE A 189 6.18 -9.24 16.89
C PHE A 189 4.87 -10.02 16.71
N ALA A 190 4.17 -10.34 17.80
CA ALA A 190 2.86 -10.98 17.73
C ALA A 190 1.83 -10.04 17.08
N ARG A 191 1.83 -8.75 17.44
CA ARG A 191 1.00 -7.72 16.82
C ARG A 191 1.35 -7.53 15.35
N VAL A 192 2.62 -7.57 14.97
CA VAL A 192 3.03 -7.57 13.55
C VAL A 192 2.36 -8.72 12.81
N GLY A 193 2.43 -9.95 13.33
CA GLY A 193 1.83 -11.11 12.68
C GLY A 193 0.30 -11.00 12.57
N GLU A 194 -0.36 -10.44 13.58
CA GLU A 194 -1.80 -10.16 13.55
C GLU A 194 -2.13 -9.09 12.49
N ILE A 195 -1.38 -8.00 12.48
CA ILE A 195 -1.61 -6.84 11.62
C ILE A 195 -1.29 -7.19 10.17
N SER A 196 -0.20 -7.90 9.91
CA SER A 196 0.14 -8.38 8.58
C SER A 196 -0.98 -9.23 7.98
N ARG A 197 -1.67 -10.05 8.79
CA ARG A 197 -2.85 -10.83 8.34
C ARG A 197 -4.03 -9.94 7.92
N ARG A 198 -4.14 -8.72 8.45
CA ARG A 198 -5.18 -7.74 8.06
C ARG A 198 -4.92 -7.14 6.67
N TYR A 199 -3.65 -7.11 6.24
CA TYR A 199 -3.23 -6.46 5.00
C TYR A 199 -2.80 -7.42 3.89
N THR A 200 -2.34 -8.63 4.25
CA THR A 200 -2.01 -9.73 3.34
C THR A 200 -2.48 -11.04 3.93
N THR A 201 -3.35 -11.78 3.24
CA THR A 201 -3.75 -13.14 3.70
C THR A 201 -2.90 -14.26 3.10
N ASP A 202 -1.87 -13.92 2.32
CA ASP A 202 -0.98 -14.90 1.67
C ASP A 202 0.30 -15.18 2.45
N PHE A 203 0.55 -14.40 3.50
CA PHE A 203 1.71 -14.55 4.35
C PHE A 203 1.28 -14.90 5.77
N ASN A 204 1.87 -15.96 6.30
CA ASN A 204 1.63 -16.38 7.67
C ASN A 204 2.93 -16.24 8.47
N TYR A 205 2.94 -15.27 9.38
CA TYR A 205 4.02 -15.11 10.34
C TYR A 205 3.70 -15.96 11.58
N GLN A 206 4.65 -16.79 11.97
CA GLN A 206 4.60 -17.62 13.16
C GLN A 206 5.83 -17.32 14.01
N ILE A 207 5.61 -17.04 15.28
CA ILE A 207 6.71 -16.92 16.24
C ILE A 207 7.02 -18.34 16.71
N ILE A 208 8.20 -18.86 16.34
CA ILE A 208 8.64 -20.21 16.68
C ILE A 208 9.13 -20.26 18.13
N SER A 209 9.96 -19.29 18.51
CA SER A 209 10.57 -19.23 19.83
C SER A 209 10.77 -17.77 20.23
N VAL A 210 10.72 -17.50 21.52
CA VAL A 210 11.05 -16.18 22.08
C VAL A 210 11.89 -16.38 23.33
N THR A 211 13.00 -15.65 23.39
CA THR A 211 13.87 -15.52 24.55
C THR A 211 13.83 -14.08 25.04
N ASP A 212 14.53 -13.80 26.15
CA ASP A 212 14.66 -12.43 26.67
C ASP A 212 15.41 -11.48 25.72
N ARG A 213 16.10 -12.01 24.70
CA ARG A 213 16.94 -11.24 23.76
C ARG A 213 16.70 -11.56 22.28
N SER A 214 15.76 -12.46 21.96
CA SER A 214 15.54 -12.86 20.57
C SER A 214 14.15 -13.44 20.32
N ALA A 215 13.68 -13.30 19.08
CA ALA A 215 12.50 -14.00 18.58
C ALA A 215 12.84 -14.69 17.25
N ASP A 216 12.54 -15.99 17.16
CA ASP A 216 12.59 -16.74 15.92
C ASP A 216 11.22 -16.65 15.23
N ILE A 217 11.22 -16.14 14.01
CA ILE A 217 10.03 -15.82 13.22
C ILE A 217 10.10 -16.64 11.94
N TYR A 218 9.07 -17.43 11.69
CA TYR A 218 8.85 -18.11 10.43
C TYR A 218 7.78 -17.36 9.63
N ALA A 219 8.07 -17.06 8.37
CA ALA A 219 7.12 -16.51 7.42
C ALA A 219 6.86 -17.54 6.31
N ASP A 220 5.68 -18.15 6.30
CA ASP A 220 5.24 -19.07 5.23
C ASP A 220 4.46 -18.32 4.13
N HIS A 221 4.58 -18.83 2.91
CA HIS A 221 3.81 -18.40 1.74
C HIS A 221 3.30 -19.60 0.93
N VAL A 222 2.84 -20.65 1.62
CA VAL A 222 2.41 -21.94 1.03
C VAL A 222 1.33 -21.76 -0.05
N ARG A 223 0.44 -20.77 0.12
CA ARG A 223 -0.60 -20.46 -0.88
C ARG A 223 -0.01 -19.86 -2.16
N LEU A 224 1.04 -19.06 -2.03
CA LEU A 224 1.67 -18.39 -3.16
C LEU A 224 2.52 -19.34 -3.99
N GLN A 225 3.16 -20.34 -3.36
CA GLN A 225 3.90 -21.39 -4.08
C GLN A 225 2.98 -22.20 -5.01
N LYS A 226 1.77 -22.58 -4.54
CA LYS A 226 0.78 -23.25 -5.38
C LYS A 226 0.40 -22.42 -6.61
N TRP A 227 0.45 -21.10 -6.50
CA TRP A 227 0.10 -20.17 -7.57
C TRP A 227 1.29 -19.88 -8.51
N LEU A 228 2.49 -19.67 -7.96
CA LEU A 228 3.71 -19.38 -8.74
C LEU A 228 4.28 -20.61 -9.46
N GLY A 229 3.92 -21.81 -9.02
CA GLY A 229 4.54 -23.05 -9.47
C GLY A 229 5.96 -23.23 -8.93
N SER A 230 6.50 -24.43 -9.06
CA SER A 230 7.84 -24.81 -8.57
C SER A 230 9.02 -24.12 -9.29
N ASN A 231 8.77 -23.42 -10.40
CA ASN A 231 9.83 -22.91 -11.29
C ASN A 231 10.12 -21.41 -11.15
N ASN A 232 9.50 -20.70 -10.20
CA ASN A 232 9.63 -19.24 -10.07
C ASN A 232 10.57 -18.80 -8.94
N SER A 233 11.79 -19.35 -8.92
CA SER A 233 12.80 -19.10 -7.89
C SER A 233 13.15 -17.61 -7.72
N ALA A 234 13.11 -16.83 -8.81
CA ALA A 234 13.36 -15.40 -8.81
C ALA A 234 12.33 -14.61 -7.97
N PHE A 235 11.04 -14.94 -8.08
CA PHE A 235 10.01 -14.33 -7.24
C PHE A 235 10.11 -14.78 -5.79
N GLY A 236 10.41 -16.06 -5.56
CA GLY A 236 10.68 -16.57 -4.21
C GLY A 236 11.77 -15.75 -3.51
N SER A 237 12.92 -15.56 -4.17
CA SER A 237 14.03 -14.76 -3.63
C SER A 237 13.65 -13.29 -3.38
N ALA A 238 12.93 -12.68 -4.33
CA ALA A 238 12.48 -11.30 -4.20
C ALA A 238 11.49 -11.11 -3.03
N LEU A 239 10.56 -12.06 -2.84
CA LEU A 239 9.65 -12.07 -1.69
C LEU A 239 10.42 -12.23 -0.38
N GLY A 240 11.41 -13.12 -0.33
CA GLY A 240 12.27 -13.29 0.84
C GLY A 240 13.03 -12.01 1.21
N SER A 241 13.54 -11.30 0.21
CA SER A 241 14.19 -10.00 0.40
C SER A 241 13.23 -8.95 0.94
N TYR A 242 12.01 -8.88 0.39
CA TYR A 242 10.96 -8.00 0.90
C TYR A 242 10.61 -8.30 2.36
N HIS A 243 10.38 -9.57 2.72
CA HIS A 243 10.03 -9.95 4.09
C HIS A 243 11.14 -9.65 5.08
N LYS A 244 12.38 -9.95 4.70
CA LYS A 244 13.55 -9.60 5.50
C LYS A 244 13.57 -8.11 5.79
N ALA A 245 13.42 -7.29 4.76
CA ALA A 245 13.42 -5.83 4.89
C ALA A 245 12.25 -5.32 5.75
N VAL A 246 11.07 -5.93 5.66
CA VAL A 246 9.92 -5.58 6.53
C VAL A 246 10.24 -5.89 7.99
N LEU A 247 10.77 -7.08 8.30
CA LEU A 247 11.14 -7.43 9.67
C LEU A 247 12.28 -6.57 10.22
N GLU A 248 13.28 -6.25 9.40
CA GLU A 248 14.37 -5.34 9.77
C GLU A 248 13.85 -3.92 10.05
N ALA A 249 12.98 -3.40 9.18
CA ALA A 249 12.41 -2.07 9.35
C ALA A 249 11.47 -2.01 10.56
N LEU A 250 10.71 -3.06 10.85
CA LEU A 250 9.92 -3.18 12.08
C LEU A 250 10.80 -3.15 13.31
N GLY A 251 11.93 -3.83 13.28
CA GLY A 251 12.89 -3.81 14.37
C GLY A 251 13.45 -2.45 14.73
N ARG A 252 13.54 -1.57 13.73
CA ARG A 252 14.01 -0.19 13.90
C ARG A 252 12.92 0.74 14.46
N LEU A 253 11.66 0.30 14.58
CA LEU A 253 10.56 1.07 15.16
C LEU A 253 10.64 1.06 16.68
N ASP A 254 11.64 1.72 17.25
CA ASP A 254 11.75 2.06 18.69
C ASP A 254 11.36 0.94 19.69
N PHE A 255 11.51 -0.32 19.30
CA PHE A 255 11.65 -1.42 20.24
C PHE A 255 13.03 -1.24 20.83
N LYS A 256 13.12 -0.53 21.96
CA LYS A 256 14.39 -0.28 22.67
C LYS A 256 15.24 -1.55 22.63
N GLY A 257 16.34 -1.48 21.87
CA GLY A 257 17.36 -2.52 21.87
C GLY A 257 17.45 -3.42 20.64
N MET A 258 16.60 -3.38 19.60
CA MET A 258 16.79 -4.33 18.48
C MET A 258 18.11 -4.11 17.72
N VAL A 259 18.92 -5.17 17.63
CA VAL A 259 20.30 -5.13 17.11
C VAL A 259 20.41 -5.73 15.71
N GLN A 260 19.74 -6.87 15.45
CA GLN A 260 19.99 -7.61 14.21
C GLN A 260 18.81 -8.51 13.80
N VAL A 261 18.61 -8.69 12.49
CA VAL A 261 17.77 -9.76 11.91
C VAL A 261 18.67 -10.67 11.09
N ASN A 262 18.76 -11.95 11.46
CA ASN A 262 19.53 -12.94 10.72
C ASN A 262 18.62 -14.00 10.11
N THR A 263 18.86 -14.37 8.85
CA THR A 263 18.21 -15.53 8.26
C THR A 263 18.67 -16.79 8.98
N LEU A 264 17.74 -17.64 9.41
CA LEU A 264 18.06 -18.90 10.06
C LEU A 264 18.45 -19.96 9.01
N PRO A 265 19.49 -20.78 9.27
CA PRO A 265 20.03 -21.75 8.30
C PRO A 265 19.09 -22.93 7.99
N GLN A 266 18.02 -23.14 8.77
CA GLN A 266 17.02 -24.17 8.54
C GLN A 266 15.63 -23.53 8.51
N ALA A 267 15.17 -23.14 7.33
CA ALA A 267 13.75 -23.04 7.10
C ALA A 267 13.20 -24.48 6.98
N PRO A 268 12.10 -24.85 7.65
CA PRO A 268 11.43 -26.13 7.40
C PRO A 268 11.22 -26.29 5.90
N GLU A 269 11.44 -27.51 5.39
CA GLU A 269 11.80 -27.86 4.00
C GLU A 269 10.89 -27.34 2.87
N HIS A 270 9.83 -26.60 3.15
CA HIS A 270 8.94 -26.06 2.13
C HIS A 270 8.65 -24.56 2.38
N CYS A 271 9.18 -23.72 1.50
CA CYS A 271 8.70 -22.37 1.15
C CYS A 271 8.26 -21.48 2.32
N GLY A 272 9.18 -21.27 3.24
CA GLY A 272 9.11 -20.16 4.18
C GLY A 272 10.48 -19.58 4.48
N PHE A 273 10.49 -18.40 5.06
CA PHE A 273 11.70 -17.73 5.50
C PHE A 273 11.72 -17.76 7.02
N ALA A 274 12.82 -18.25 7.57
CA ALA A 274 13.05 -18.23 9.01
C ALA A 274 14.02 -17.08 9.33
N TYR A 275 13.65 -16.25 10.28
CA TYR A 275 14.41 -15.08 10.71
C TYR A 275 14.58 -15.12 12.22
N ARG A 276 15.71 -14.64 12.72
CA ARG A 276 15.93 -14.36 14.13
C ARG A 276 16.11 -12.87 14.31
N ALA A 277 15.17 -12.24 14.99
CA ALA A 277 15.32 -10.88 15.48
C ALA A 277 16.01 -10.92 16.85
N THR A 278 17.03 -10.10 17.08
CA THR A 278 17.75 -9.99 18.37
C THR A 278 17.70 -8.58 18.93
N TRP A 279 17.67 -8.45 20.26
CA TRP A 279 17.72 -7.17 20.96
C TRP A 279 18.63 -7.20 22.20
N ASN A 280 19.11 -6.01 22.60
CA ASN A 280 19.98 -5.75 23.75
C ASN A 280 19.22 -5.84 25.08
#